data_AF-Q36098-F1
#
_entry.id   AF-Q36098-F1
#
_cell.length_a   1.000
_cell.length_b   1.000
_cell.length_c   1.000
_cell.angle_alpha   90.00
_cell.angle_beta   90.00
_cell.angle_gamma   90.00
#
_symmetry.space_group_name_H-M   'P 1'
#
loop_
_entity.id
_entity.type
_entity.pdbx_description
1 polymer ?
#
loop_
_entity_poly.entity_id
_entity_poly.type
_entity_poly.pdbx_seq_one_letter_code
_entity_poly.pdbx_strand_id
1 'polypeptide(L)'
;MRNSAQSYLKYINIINIFETLYLFYSTGLDTLEYIDSTYKNFIIMYVNQYLLYGTTLKYLSVGEFFMNSLTIFINSIREIMTSTTMVMYAIFGMFIFSEILVFSTFIWGYFHLRLSNPILLAELNVEAYLQISDVLNTGSILVSIILHRVQESANFETDFFMEQLLLIGFIFLSLQNDEYSLILSYVNNYWMTLYFFILTGLHSLHVCAGGIFVLIQSYFYEGDGSQRDEEFNAGVYWHFVEMIWIALTMLLFLA
;
A
#
# COMPACT_ATOMS: atom_id res chain seq x y z
N MET A 1 -23.99 -6.91 -14.58
CA MET A 1 -23.25 -6.63 -15.84
C MET A 1 -22.53 -5.29 -15.85
N ARG A 2 -23.13 -4.16 -15.41
CA ARG A 2 -22.42 -2.86 -15.41
C ARG A 2 -21.21 -2.83 -14.44
N ASN A 3 -21.36 -3.43 -13.25
CA ASN A 3 -20.24 -3.55 -12.29
C ASN A 3 -19.09 -4.40 -12.81
N SER A 4 -19.36 -5.44 -13.61
CA SER A 4 -18.29 -6.32 -14.12
C SER A 4 -17.44 -5.65 -15.20
N ALA A 5 -18.01 -4.77 -16.02
CA ALA A 5 -17.24 -4.03 -17.02
C ALA A 5 -16.35 -2.95 -16.37
N GLN A 6 -16.85 -2.27 -15.35
CA GLN A 6 -16.06 -1.29 -14.59
C GLN A 6 -14.97 -1.97 -13.76
N SER A 7 -15.26 -3.07 -13.07
CA SER A 7 -14.23 -3.84 -12.37
C SER A 7 -13.18 -4.40 -13.34
N TYR A 8 -13.60 -4.85 -14.54
CA TYR A 8 -12.69 -5.28 -15.59
C TYR A 8 -11.80 -4.14 -16.12
N LEU A 9 -12.33 -2.93 -16.29
CA LEU A 9 -11.53 -1.77 -16.68
C LEU A 9 -10.55 -1.34 -15.59
N LYS A 10 -10.97 -1.36 -14.31
CA LYS A 10 -10.08 -1.15 -13.16
C LYS A 10 -8.94 -2.18 -13.19
N TYR A 11 -9.29 -3.44 -13.42
CA TYR A 11 -8.34 -4.53 -13.55
C TYR A 11 -7.37 -4.33 -14.73
N ILE A 12 -7.85 -3.97 -15.93
CA ILE A 12 -6.99 -3.64 -17.07
C ILE A 12 -6.05 -2.49 -16.74
N ASN A 13 -6.50 -1.45 -16.04
CA ASN A 13 -5.63 -0.35 -15.65
C ASN A 13 -4.52 -0.84 -14.72
N ILE A 14 -4.85 -1.69 -13.75
CA ILE A 14 -3.85 -2.34 -12.88
C ILE A 14 -2.87 -3.16 -13.72
N ILE A 15 -3.36 -3.98 -14.66
CA ILE A 15 -2.53 -4.75 -15.59
C ILE A 15 -1.60 -3.83 -16.38
N ASN A 16 -2.12 -2.76 -16.98
CA ASN A 16 -1.33 -1.84 -17.79
C ASN A 16 -0.26 -1.13 -16.95
N ILE A 17 -0.54 -0.78 -15.70
CA ILE A 17 0.46 -0.21 -14.79
C ILE A 17 1.53 -1.26 -14.48
N PHE A 18 1.14 -2.51 -14.18
CA PHE A 18 2.09 -3.61 -13.97
C PHE A 18 2.91 -3.92 -15.21
N GLU A 19 2.31 -3.99 -16.39
CA GLU A 19 3.00 -4.19 -17.66
C GLU A 19 3.92 -3.00 -17.95
N THR A 20 3.52 -1.78 -17.63
CA THR A 20 4.38 -0.59 -17.79
C THR A 20 5.56 -0.63 -16.83
N LEU A 21 5.34 -1.00 -15.57
CA LEU A 21 6.40 -1.18 -14.57
C LEU A 21 7.32 -2.36 -14.93
N TYR A 22 6.75 -3.44 -15.45
CA TYR A 22 7.48 -4.61 -15.94
C TYR A 22 8.27 -4.29 -17.21
N LEU A 23 7.71 -3.51 -18.13
CA LEU A 23 8.39 -3.08 -19.35
C LEU A 23 9.52 -2.13 -18.97
N PHE A 24 9.24 -1.12 -18.13
CA PHE A 24 10.25 -0.23 -17.54
C PHE A 24 11.35 -1.03 -16.83
N TYR A 25 10.99 -2.10 -16.10
CA TYR A 25 11.92 -3.06 -15.52
C TYR A 25 12.75 -3.78 -16.61
N SER A 26 12.11 -4.37 -17.61
CA SER A 26 12.75 -5.21 -18.63
C SER A 26 13.66 -4.43 -19.57
N THR A 27 13.35 -3.16 -19.84
CA THR A 27 14.14 -2.31 -20.74
C THR A 27 15.06 -1.37 -19.99
N GLY A 28 14.68 -0.96 -18.77
CA GLY A 28 15.37 0.09 -18.01
C GLY A 28 16.40 -0.45 -17.02
N LEU A 29 16.25 -1.65 -16.45
CA LEU A 29 17.21 -2.11 -15.43
C LEU A 29 18.60 -2.41 -15.96
N ASP A 30 18.72 -2.86 -17.21
CA ASP A 30 20.05 -3.01 -17.83
C ASP A 30 20.74 -1.65 -17.99
N THR A 31 19.97 -0.55 -18.05
CA THR A 31 20.51 0.83 -18.05
C THR A 31 20.70 1.40 -16.64
N LEU A 32 20.16 0.75 -15.61
CA LEU A 32 20.19 1.17 -14.22
C LEU A 32 21.12 0.26 -13.42
N GLU A 33 22.38 0.21 -13.86
CA GLU A 33 23.51 -0.50 -13.21
C GLU A 33 23.68 -0.13 -11.72
N TYR A 34 23.01 0.93 -11.28
CA TYR A 34 23.10 1.55 -9.96
C TYR A 34 21.90 1.30 -9.03
N ILE A 35 20.87 0.55 -9.45
CA ILE A 35 19.80 0.16 -8.52
C ILE A 35 20.39 -0.82 -7.50
N ASP A 36 20.37 -0.46 -6.20
CA ASP A 36 20.78 -1.37 -5.13
C ASP A 36 20.05 -2.72 -5.29
N SER A 37 20.82 -3.79 -5.18
CA SER A 37 20.38 -5.19 -5.29
C SER A 37 19.07 -5.47 -4.56
N THR A 38 18.83 -4.78 -3.44
CA THR A 38 17.59 -4.84 -2.67
C THR A 38 16.36 -4.41 -3.49
N TYR A 39 16.39 -3.24 -4.13
CA TYR A 39 15.31 -2.72 -4.98
C TYR A 39 15.06 -3.58 -6.21
N LYS A 40 16.13 -4.05 -6.86
CA LYS A 40 16.02 -4.96 -8.00
C LYS A 40 15.29 -6.25 -7.59
N ASN A 41 15.67 -6.83 -6.46
CA ASN A 41 15.00 -8.02 -5.93
C ASN A 41 13.54 -7.73 -5.60
N PHE A 42 13.22 -6.56 -5.04
CA PHE A 42 11.84 -6.17 -4.76
C PHE A 42 10.97 -6.12 -6.01
N ILE A 43 11.41 -5.41 -7.06
CA ILE A 43 10.63 -5.33 -8.30
C ILE A 43 10.42 -6.73 -8.89
N ILE A 44 11.44 -7.60 -8.87
CA ILE A 44 11.32 -8.99 -9.33
C ILE A 44 10.27 -9.77 -8.55
N MET A 45 10.32 -9.70 -7.22
CA MET A 45 9.39 -10.44 -6.36
C MET A 45 7.94 -10.03 -6.61
N TYR A 46 7.69 -8.74 -6.82
CA TYR A 46 6.33 -8.27 -7.09
C TYR A 46 5.82 -8.59 -8.50
N VAL A 47 6.70 -8.57 -9.50
CA VAL A 47 6.37 -9.09 -10.83
C VAL A 47 6.01 -10.57 -10.74
N ASN A 48 6.77 -11.36 -9.97
CA ASN A 48 6.47 -12.78 -9.76
C ASN A 48 5.13 -12.99 -9.07
N GLN A 49 4.82 -12.19 -8.04
CA GLN A 49 3.53 -12.22 -7.36
C GLN A 49 2.36 -11.97 -8.32
N TYR A 50 2.48 -10.96 -9.19
CA TYR A 50 1.46 -10.66 -10.21
C TYR A 50 1.29 -11.83 -11.19
N LEU A 51 2.39 -12.46 -11.62
CA LEU A 51 2.35 -13.65 -12.46
C LEU A 51 1.64 -14.82 -11.76
N LEU A 52 1.85 -15.01 -10.45
CA LEU A 52 1.15 -16.03 -9.68
C LEU A 52 -0.37 -15.77 -9.58
N TYR A 53 -0.78 -14.50 -9.48
CA TYR A 53 -2.19 -14.12 -9.42
C TYR A 53 -2.98 -14.54 -10.68
N GLY A 54 -2.33 -14.53 -11.85
CA GLY A 54 -2.91 -15.05 -13.11
C GLY A 54 -3.06 -16.57 -13.19
N THR A 55 -2.64 -17.33 -12.17
CA THR A 55 -2.58 -18.80 -12.19
C THR A 55 -3.45 -19.45 -11.12
N THR A 56 -3.46 -20.79 -11.08
CA THR A 56 -4.08 -21.55 -9.99
C THR A 56 -3.43 -21.32 -8.62
N LEU A 57 -2.23 -20.72 -8.58
CA LEU A 57 -1.49 -20.39 -7.36
C LEU A 57 -1.79 -18.98 -6.85
N LYS A 58 -2.86 -18.32 -7.29
CA LYS A 58 -3.19 -16.96 -6.84
C LYS A 58 -3.30 -16.78 -5.33
N TYR A 59 -3.69 -17.80 -4.57
CA TYR A 59 -3.71 -17.68 -3.11
C TYR A 59 -2.31 -17.71 -2.48
N LEU A 60 -1.32 -18.29 -3.17
CA LEU A 60 0.09 -18.24 -2.77
C LEU A 60 0.66 -16.83 -2.95
N SER A 61 0.17 -16.06 -3.94
CA SER A 61 0.60 -14.68 -4.17
C SER A 61 0.35 -13.80 -2.94
N VAL A 62 -0.69 -14.08 -2.16
CA VAL A 62 -0.98 -13.41 -0.87
C VAL A 62 0.09 -13.69 0.17
N GLY A 63 0.57 -14.93 0.26
CA GLY A 63 1.64 -15.29 1.18
C GLY A 63 2.94 -14.58 0.83
N GLU A 64 3.27 -14.52 -0.46
CA GLU A 64 4.44 -13.78 -0.96
C GLU A 64 4.30 -12.28 -0.70
N PHE A 65 3.11 -11.69 -0.98
CA PHE A 65 2.79 -10.32 -0.64
C PHE A 65 3.12 -9.99 0.82
N PHE A 66 2.61 -10.80 1.76
CA PHE A 66 2.80 -10.56 3.19
C PHE A 66 4.27 -10.62 3.60
N MET A 67 5.03 -11.58 3.05
CA MET A 67 6.47 -11.69 3.32
C MET A 67 7.27 -10.51 2.75
N ASN A 68 6.87 -10.01 1.58
CA ASN A 68 7.50 -8.86 0.93
C ASN A 68 7.26 -7.58 1.71
N SER A 69 5.98 -7.27 2.00
CA SER A 69 5.61 -6.08 2.77
C SER A 69 6.26 -6.09 4.16
N LEU A 70 6.36 -7.25 4.82
CA LEU A 70 7.05 -7.35 6.12
C LEU A 70 8.55 -7.03 5.98
N THR A 71 9.21 -7.58 4.97
CA THR A 71 10.64 -7.38 4.75
C THR A 71 10.94 -5.91 4.42
N ILE A 72 10.11 -5.30 3.58
CA ILE A 72 10.25 -3.89 3.19
C ILE A 72 10.01 -3.00 4.39
N PHE A 73 8.94 -3.23 5.15
CA PHE A 73 8.66 -2.49 6.37
C PHE A 73 9.85 -2.56 7.36
N ILE A 74 10.43 -3.74 7.58
CA ILE A 74 11.63 -3.90 8.42
C ILE A 74 12.81 -3.10 7.88
N ASN A 75 13.04 -3.12 6.57
CA ASN A 75 14.12 -2.34 5.94
C ASN A 75 13.89 -0.83 6.08
N SER A 76 12.65 -0.34 5.94
CA SER A 76 12.31 1.08 6.15
C SER A 76 12.50 1.50 7.61
N ILE A 77 12.17 0.63 8.58
CA ILE A 77 12.46 0.88 10.00
C ILE A 77 13.98 0.94 10.23
N ARG A 78 14.74 0.02 9.63
CA ARG A 78 16.20 0.04 9.70
C ARG A 78 16.78 1.34 9.13
N GLU A 79 16.26 1.82 8.01
CA GLU A 79 16.67 3.07 7.38
C GLU A 79 16.49 4.27 8.33
N ILE A 80 15.33 4.36 9.02
CA ILE A 80 15.12 5.37 10.08
C ILE A 80 16.17 5.25 11.18
N MET A 81 16.43 4.03 11.66
CA MET A 81 17.33 3.81 12.80
C MET A 81 18.78 4.21 12.52
N THR A 82 19.20 4.18 11.25
CA THR A 82 20.56 4.56 10.85
C THR A 82 20.71 6.05 10.53
N SER A 83 19.60 6.78 10.43
CA SER A 83 19.60 8.19 10.04
C SER A 83 19.97 9.12 11.20
N THR A 84 20.53 10.29 10.87
CA THR A 84 21.13 11.22 11.84
C THR A 84 20.15 12.26 12.43
N THR A 85 18.96 12.42 11.87
CA THR A 85 18.08 13.59 12.06
C THR A 85 16.95 13.38 13.08
N MET A 86 17.27 13.37 14.38
CA MET A 86 16.35 12.92 15.45
C MET A 86 15.00 13.68 15.59
N VAL A 87 14.91 14.97 15.24
CA VAL A 87 13.74 15.82 15.62
C VAL A 87 12.51 15.54 14.75
N MET A 88 12.68 15.51 13.42
CA MET A 88 11.56 15.23 12.51
C MET A 88 11.09 13.78 12.65
N TYR A 89 12.00 12.83 12.91
CA TYR A 89 11.63 11.47 13.31
C TYR A 89 10.83 11.39 14.60
N ALA A 90 11.13 12.23 15.59
CA ALA A 90 10.34 12.23 16.82
C ALA A 90 8.89 12.67 16.52
N ILE A 91 8.69 13.71 15.72
CA ILE A 91 7.35 14.20 15.35
C ILE A 91 6.62 13.15 14.52
N PHE A 92 7.26 12.65 13.46
CA PHE A 92 6.64 11.69 12.56
C PHE A 92 6.43 10.32 13.21
N GLY A 93 7.38 9.88 14.04
CA GLY A 93 7.27 8.69 14.87
C GLY A 93 6.15 8.80 15.89
N MET A 94 5.96 9.96 16.54
CA MET A 94 4.79 10.20 17.40
C MET A 94 3.48 10.15 16.62
N PHE A 95 3.46 10.67 15.40
CA PHE A 95 2.29 10.62 14.52
C PHE A 95 1.94 9.17 14.14
N ILE A 96 2.90 8.40 13.61
CA ILE A 96 2.74 6.97 13.31
C ILE A 96 2.30 6.20 14.56
N PHE A 97 2.95 6.44 15.71
CA PHE A 97 2.59 5.78 16.96
C PHE A 97 1.14 6.10 17.37
N SER A 98 0.70 7.34 17.20
CA SER A 98 -0.68 7.72 17.48
C SER A 98 -1.67 6.96 16.58
N GLU A 99 -1.35 6.76 15.30
CA GLU A 99 -2.17 5.99 14.38
C GLU A 99 -2.18 4.50 14.68
N ILE A 100 -1.04 3.93 15.10
CA ILE A 100 -0.96 2.55 15.59
C ILE A 100 -1.96 2.35 16.73
N LEU A 101 -2.04 3.28 17.69
CA LEU A 101 -2.99 3.19 18.79
C LEU A 101 -4.45 3.29 18.32
N VAL A 102 -4.73 4.17 17.36
CA VAL A 102 -6.07 4.31 16.76
C VAL A 102 -6.49 3.03 16.05
N PHE A 103 -5.65 2.50 15.14
CA PHE A 103 -5.92 1.24 14.45
C PHE A 103 -6.05 0.07 15.43
N SER A 104 -5.13 -0.05 16.39
CA SER A 104 -5.18 -1.12 17.40
C SER A 104 -6.50 -1.14 18.17
N THR A 105 -7.03 0.04 18.51
CA THR A 105 -8.31 0.17 19.23
C THR A 105 -9.48 -0.37 18.39
N PHE A 106 -9.56 0.02 17.12
CA PHE A 106 -10.65 -0.44 16.25
C PHE A 106 -10.47 -1.90 15.81
N ILE A 107 -9.24 -2.35 15.57
CA ILE A 107 -8.92 -3.75 15.24
C ILE A 107 -9.32 -4.65 16.41
N TRP A 108 -8.96 -4.28 17.64
CA TRP A 108 -9.36 -5.00 18.84
C TRP A 108 -10.88 -5.04 18.99
N GLY A 109 -11.57 -3.93 18.74
CA GLY A 109 -13.03 -3.88 18.79
C GLY A 109 -13.70 -4.83 17.79
N TYR A 110 -13.24 -4.84 16.52
CA TYR A 110 -13.74 -5.79 15.52
C TYR A 110 -13.42 -7.23 15.91
N PHE A 111 -12.20 -7.51 16.37
CA PHE A 111 -11.78 -8.84 16.80
C PHE A 111 -12.64 -9.36 17.96
N HIS A 112 -12.89 -8.53 18.97
CA HIS A 112 -13.75 -8.87 20.10
C HIS A 112 -15.20 -9.12 19.67
N LEU A 113 -15.73 -8.32 18.74
CA LEU A 113 -17.06 -8.58 18.16
C LEU A 113 -17.10 -9.90 17.41
N ARG A 114 -16.04 -10.24 16.67
CA ARG A 114 -15.98 -11.49 15.92
C ARG A 114 -15.87 -12.72 16.82
N LEU A 115 -15.15 -12.62 17.94
CA LEU A 115 -15.10 -13.67 18.97
C LEU A 115 -16.44 -13.88 19.68
N SER A 116 -17.27 -12.84 19.81
CA SER A 116 -18.57 -12.91 20.49
C SER A 116 -19.74 -13.21 19.56
N ASN A 117 -19.67 -12.81 18.28
CA ASN A 117 -20.69 -13.06 17.28
C ASN A 117 -20.04 -13.38 15.93
N PRO A 118 -19.83 -14.67 15.60
CA PRO A 118 -19.08 -15.08 14.42
C PRO A 118 -19.87 -14.93 13.11
N ILE A 119 -21.16 -14.55 13.16
CA ILE A 119 -22.01 -14.48 11.98
C ILE A 119 -21.64 -13.26 11.16
N LEU A 120 -20.73 -13.45 10.20
CA LEU A 120 -20.51 -12.53 9.11
C LEU A 120 -21.62 -12.72 8.08
N LEU A 121 -22.49 -11.74 7.96
CA LEU A 121 -23.68 -11.84 7.09
C LEU A 121 -23.40 -11.52 5.62
N ALA A 122 -22.30 -10.84 5.34
CA ALA A 122 -21.89 -10.54 3.98
C ALA A 122 -20.80 -11.52 3.54
N GLU A 123 -21.02 -12.18 2.40
CA GLU A 123 -19.96 -12.93 1.73
C GLU A 123 -18.82 -11.96 1.42
N LEU A 124 -17.66 -12.16 2.06
CA LEU A 124 -16.48 -11.37 1.75
C LEU A 124 -16.05 -11.67 0.32
N ASN A 125 -15.88 -10.62 -0.47
CA ASN A 125 -15.44 -10.71 -1.85
C ASN A 125 -13.92 -10.95 -1.91
N VAL A 126 -13.48 -12.18 -1.65
CA VAL A 126 -12.05 -12.56 -1.64
C VAL A 126 -11.30 -11.98 -2.84
N GLU A 127 -11.90 -12.03 -4.03
CA GLU A 127 -11.28 -11.54 -5.26
C GLU A 127 -10.99 -10.03 -5.21
N ALA A 128 -11.91 -9.22 -4.67
CA ALA A 128 -11.66 -7.77 -4.50
C ALA A 128 -10.51 -7.49 -3.54
N TYR A 129 -10.36 -8.25 -2.45
CA TYR A 129 -9.26 -8.05 -1.51
C TYR A 129 -7.91 -8.48 -2.07
N LEU A 130 -7.88 -9.52 -2.92
CA LEU A 130 -6.68 -9.85 -3.68
C LEU A 130 -6.28 -8.69 -4.59
N GLN A 131 -7.23 -8.14 -5.34
CA GLN A 131 -6.98 -6.98 -6.21
C GLN A 131 -6.51 -5.75 -5.42
N ILE A 132 -7.14 -5.44 -4.30
CA ILE A 132 -6.73 -4.32 -3.43
C ILE A 132 -5.31 -4.55 -2.90
N SER A 133 -4.98 -5.78 -2.48
CA SER A 133 -3.65 -6.14 -2.00
C SER A 133 -2.60 -5.94 -3.09
N ASP A 134 -2.87 -6.37 -4.32
CA ASP A 134 -1.98 -6.18 -5.46
C ASP A 134 -1.83 -4.68 -5.82
N VAL A 135 -2.88 -3.87 -5.68
CA VAL A 135 -2.83 -2.41 -5.92
C VAL A 135 -1.92 -1.71 -4.91
N LEU A 136 -2.09 -1.97 -3.61
CA LEU A 136 -1.28 -1.35 -2.55
C LEU A 136 0.19 -1.71 -2.70
N ASN A 137 0.44 -2.96 -3.05
CA ASN A 137 1.75 -3.49 -3.37
C ASN A 137 2.42 -2.77 -4.54
N THR A 138 1.69 -2.55 -5.66
CA THR A 138 2.22 -1.72 -6.76
C THR A 138 2.62 -0.33 -6.26
N GLY A 139 1.80 0.25 -5.38
CA GLY A 139 2.11 1.52 -4.75
C GLY A 139 3.42 1.49 -3.96
N SER A 140 3.71 0.41 -3.24
CA SER A 140 4.96 0.23 -2.49
C SER A 140 6.19 0.15 -3.38
N ILE A 141 6.07 -0.48 -4.55
CA ILE A 141 7.12 -0.46 -5.57
C ILE A 141 7.37 0.96 -6.04
N LEU A 142 6.30 1.67 -6.39
CA LEU A 142 6.38 3.06 -6.86
C LEU A 142 7.03 3.96 -5.82
N VAL A 143 6.60 3.88 -4.55
CA VAL A 143 7.19 4.64 -3.44
C VAL A 143 8.67 4.30 -3.28
N SER A 144 9.03 3.01 -3.30
CA SER A 144 10.43 2.58 -3.22
C SER A 144 11.28 3.17 -4.35
N ILE A 145 10.77 3.16 -5.59
CA ILE A 145 11.44 3.75 -6.75
C ILE A 145 11.56 5.26 -6.58
N ILE A 146 10.48 5.95 -6.21
CA ILE A 146 10.46 7.40 -6.03
C ILE A 146 11.51 7.80 -4.99
N LEU A 147 11.48 7.19 -3.79
CA LEU A 147 12.38 7.55 -2.70
C LEU A 147 13.84 7.27 -3.04
N HIS A 148 14.12 6.12 -3.66
CA HIS A 148 15.47 5.80 -4.12
C HIS A 148 15.97 6.83 -5.13
N ARG A 149 15.14 7.22 -6.12
CA ARG A 149 15.51 8.21 -7.15
C ARG A 149 15.73 9.61 -6.58
N VAL A 150 14.88 10.02 -5.64
CA VAL A 150 15.01 11.30 -4.91
C VAL A 150 16.33 11.34 -4.13
N GLN A 151 16.75 10.22 -3.53
CA GLN A 151 18.02 10.12 -2.81
C GLN A 151 19.23 10.17 -3.75
N GLU A 152 19.19 9.46 -4.88
CA GLU A 152 20.35 9.36 -5.79
C GLU A 152 20.64 10.66 -6.56
N SER A 153 19.63 11.50 -6.83
CA SER A 153 19.76 12.54 -7.87
C SER A 153 18.80 13.71 -7.69
N ALA A 154 19.23 14.94 -8.03
CA ALA A 154 18.42 16.16 -7.87
C ALA A 154 17.60 16.50 -9.12
N ASN A 155 17.88 15.85 -10.25
CA ASN A 155 17.37 16.26 -11.57
C ASN A 155 16.57 15.16 -12.29
N PHE A 156 16.07 14.15 -11.57
CA PHE A 156 15.28 13.10 -12.22
C PHE A 156 13.79 13.40 -12.14
N GLU A 157 13.12 13.17 -13.27
CA GLU A 157 11.66 13.28 -13.40
C GLU A 157 10.99 12.17 -12.59
N THR A 158 10.68 12.45 -11.32
CA THR A 158 9.86 11.57 -10.48
C THR A 158 8.38 11.70 -10.81
N ASP A 159 8.01 12.74 -11.57
CA ASP A 159 6.65 13.08 -12.02
C ASP A 159 5.87 11.87 -12.54
N PHE A 160 6.45 11.10 -13.46
CA PHE A 160 5.78 9.92 -14.01
C PHE A 160 5.40 8.91 -12.92
N PHE A 161 6.31 8.60 -11.99
CA PHE A 161 6.04 7.64 -10.92
C PHE A 161 5.06 8.20 -9.89
N MET A 162 5.13 9.51 -9.61
CA MET A 162 4.18 10.20 -8.73
C MET A 162 2.76 10.19 -9.31
N GLU A 163 2.62 10.43 -10.62
CA GLU A 163 1.34 10.30 -11.33
C GLU A 163 0.80 8.87 -11.26
N GLN A 164 1.66 7.85 -11.45
CA GLN A 164 1.26 6.46 -11.27
C GLN A 164 0.84 6.16 -9.82
N LEU A 165 1.53 6.70 -8.82
CA LEU A 165 1.21 6.51 -7.41
C LEU A 165 -0.18 7.10 -7.08
N LEU A 166 -0.47 8.31 -7.58
CA LEU A 166 -1.79 8.92 -7.47
C LEU A 166 -2.87 8.06 -8.12
N LEU A 167 -2.61 7.55 -9.33
CA LEU A 167 -3.53 6.66 -10.03
C LEU A 167 -3.82 5.38 -9.23
N ILE A 168 -2.78 4.77 -8.64
CA ILE A 168 -2.91 3.61 -7.74
C ILE A 168 -3.80 3.95 -6.53
N GLY A 169 -3.62 5.12 -5.91
CA GLY A 169 -4.48 5.60 -4.84
C GLY A 169 -5.96 5.73 -5.27
N PHE A 170 -6.22 6.27 -6.45
CA PHE A 170 -7.58 6.35 -6.99
C PHE A 170 -8.19 4.97 -7.28
N ILE A 171 -7.41 4.03 -7.81
CA ILE A 171 -7.86 2.66 -8.06
C ILE A 171 -8.22 1.99 -6.73
N PHE A 172 -7.37 2.09 -5.71
CA PHE A 172 -7.64 1.59 -4.36
C PHE A 172 -8.97 2.13 -3.82
N LEU A 173 -9.16 3.45 -3.82
CA LEU A 173 -10.38 4.09 -3.31
C LEU A 173 -11.61 3.63 -4.09
N SER A 174 -11.45 3.45 -5.40
CA SER A 174 -12.54 2.99 -6.26
C SER A 174 -12.93 1.54 -5.99
N LEU A 175 -11.98 0.65 -5.72
CA LEU A 175 -12.26 -0.73 -5.32
C LEU A 175 -12.93 -0.78 -3.94
N GLN A 176 -12.42 -0.01 -2.98
CA GLN A 176 -12.99 0.07 -1.64
C GLN A 176 -14.43 0.60 -1.65
N ASN A 177 -14.72 1.59 -2.52
CA ASN A 177 -16.07 2.12 -2.68
C ASN A 177 -17.05 1.09 -3.27
N ASP A 178 -16.60 0.21 -4.17
CA ASP A 178 -17.45 -0.87 -4.69
C ASP A 178 -17.84 -1.83 -3.55
N GLU A 179 -16.90 -2.20 -2.68
CA GLU A 179 -17.18 -3.03 -1.50
C GLU A 179 -18.18 -2.35 -0.55
N TYR A 180 -18.02 -1.05 -0.29
CA TYR A 180 -19.01 -0.29 0.49
C TYR A 180 -20.41 -0.36 -0.11
N SER A 181 -20.52 -0.24 -1.44
CA SER A 181 -21.83 -0.25 -2.11
C SER A 181 -22.57 -1.58 -1.93
N LEU A 182 -21.85 -2.70 -1.77
CA LEU A 182 -22.43 -4.03 -1.58
C LEU A 182 -23.02 -4.22 -0.18
N ILE A 183 -22.40 -3.61 0.83
CA ILE A 183 -22.75 -3.86 2.24
C ILE A 183 -23.37 -2.66 2.95
N LEU A 184 -23.57 -1.53 2.26
CA LEU A 184 -24.08 -0.28 2.83
C LEU A 184 -25.42 -0.48 3.56
N SER A 185 -26.32 -1.33 3.06
CA SER A 185 -27.62 -1.60 3.67
C SER A 185 -27.53 -2.25 5.07
N TYR A 186 -26.37 -2.82 5.42
CA TYR A 186 -26.15 -3.53 6.68
C TYR A 186 -25.50 -2.66 7.76
N VAL A 187 -25.05 -1.45 7.43
CA VAL A 187 -24.22 -0.60 8.31
C VAL A 187 -24.87 -0.31 9.67
N ASN A 188 -26.20 -0.08 9.70
CA ASN A 188 -26.93 0.24 10.93
C ASN A 188 -27.47 -1.00 11.65
N ASN A 189 -27.40 -2.18 11.02
CA ASN A 189 -28.01 -3.39 11.55
C ASN A 189 -27.01 -4.25 12.32
N TYR A 190 -25.71 -4.13 12.02
CA TYR A 190 -24.69 -5.00 12.56
C TYR A 190 -23.42 -4.24 12.95
N TRP A 191 -23.01 -4.41 14.20
CA TRP A 191 -21.79 -3.82 14.74
C TRP A 191 -20.55 -4.21 13.94
N MET A 192 -20.47 -5.46 13.48
CA MET A 192 -19.34 -5.95 12.68
C MET A 192 -19.22 -5.20 11.35
N THR A 193 -20.35 -4.93 10.68
CA THR A 193 -20.37 -4.11 9.46
C THR A 193 -19.95 -2.67 9.77
N LEU A 194 -20.44 -2.07 10.85
CA LEU A 194 -20.00 -0.73 11.26
C LEU A 194 -18.49 -0.65 11.48
N TYR A 195 -17.91 -1.59 12.22
CA TYR A 195 -16.46 -1.65 12.44
C TYR A 195 -15.69 -1.89 11.13
N PHE A 196 -16.23 -2.68 10.20
CA PHE A 196 -15.64 -2.83 8.88
C PHE A 196 -15.51 -1.47 8.17
N PHE A 197 -16.59 -0.68 8.11
CA PHE A 197 -16.58 0.66 7.51
C PHE A 197 -15.60 1.60 8.21
N ILE A 198 -15.52 1.55 9.55
CA ILE A 198 -14.58 2.37 10.32
C ILE A 198 -13.13 1.98 9.99
N LEU A 199 -12.80 0.69 10.04
CA LEU A 199 -11.44 0.19 9.82
C LEU A 199 -10.95 0.47 8.41
N THR A 200 -11.73 0.08 7.41
CA THR A 200 -11.36 0.27 5.99
C THR A 200 -11.47 1.74 5.57
N GLY A 201 -12.36 2.51 6.19
CA GLY A 201 -12.48 3.96 5.97
C GLY A 201 -11.28 4.72 6.53
N LEU A 202 -10.88 4.42 7.77
CA LEU A 202 -9.65 4.97 8.36
C LEU A 202 -8.43 4.56 7.55
N HIS A 203 -8.35 3.31 7.12
CA HIS A 203 -7.28 2.84 6.24
C HIS A 203 -7.27 3.58 4.90
N SER A 204 -8.43 3.88 4.32
CA SER A 204 -8.51 4.66 3.07
C SER A 204 -8.00 6.08 3.23
N LEU A 205 -8.30 6.74 4.36
CA LEU A 205 -7.74 8.05 4.68
C LEU A 205 -6.22 7.97 4.88
N HIS A 206 -5.76 6.90 5.54
CA HIS A 206 -4.35 6.63 5.77
C HIS A 206 -3.57 6.43 4.46
N VAL A 207 -4.10 5.69 3.49
CA VAL A 207 -3.54 5.56 2.12
C VAL A 207 -3.40 6.94 1.46
N CYS A 208 -4.44 7.79 1.56
CA CYS A 208 -4.40 9.13 0.99
C CYS A 208 -3.32 10.00 1.65
N ALA A 209 -3.22 9.96 2.99
CA ALA A 209 -2.19 10.68 3.72
C ALA A 209 -0.78 10.21 3.33
N GLY A 210 -0.58 8.89 3.18
CA GLY A 210 0.70 8.33 2.73
C GLY A 210 1.09 8.82 1.34
N GLY A 211 0.14 8.81 0.38
CA GLY A 211 0.38 9.35 -0.95
C GLY A 211 0.73 10.83 -0.93
N ILE A 212 0.03 11.63 -0.12
CA ILE A 212 0.31 13.06 0.06
C ILE A 212 1.71 13.26 0.65
N PHE A 213 2.12 12.48 1.65
CA PHE A 213 3.45 12.60 2.25
C PHE A 213 4.57 12.28 1.27
N VAL A 214 4.41 11.26 0.43
CA VAL A 214 5.39 10.93 -0.62
C VAL A 214 5.49 12.05 -1.65
N LEU A 215 4.36 12.64 -2.07
CA LEU A 215 4.35 13.77 -3.01
C LEU A 215 5.01 15.01 -2.43
N ILE A 216 4.69 15.34 -1.16
CA ILE A 216 5.29 16.46 -0.44
C ILE A 216 6.81 16.29 -0.35
N GLN A 217 7.27 15.10 0.06
CA GLN A 217 8.70 14.80 0.14
C GLN A 217 9.35 14.95 -1.23
N SER A 218 8.80 14.35 -2.28
CA SER A 218 9.39 14.40 -3.62
C SER A 218 9.50 15.84 -4.14
N TYR A 219 8.44 16.64 -3.96
CA TYR A 219 8.42 18.05 -4.38
C TYR A 219 9.45 18.93 -3.67
N PHE A 220 9.64 18.75 -2.35
CA PHE A 220 10.61 19.56 -1.60
C PHE A 220 12.07 19.19 -1.89
N TYR A 221 12.35 17.94 -2.28
CA TYR A 221 13.72 17.49 -2.53
C TYR A 221 14.24 17.88 -3.93
N GLU A 222 13.37 18.06 -4.93
CA GLU A 222 13.75 18.52 -6.27
C GLU A 222 14.29 19.98 -6.28
N GLY A 223 13.91 20.79 -5.28
CA GLY A 223 14.09 22.25 -5.34
C GLY A 223 15.46 22.83 -4.96
N ASP A 224 16.19 22.21 -4.02
CA ASP A 224 17.40 22.87 -3.48
C ASP A 224 18.58 21.96 -3.11
N GLY A 225 18.42 20.64 -3.11
CA GLY A 225 19.46 19.70 -2.69
C GLY A 225 19.96 19.87 -1.25
N SER A 226 19.47 20.89 -0.53
CA SER A 226 19.89 21.31 0.80
C SER A 226 19.07 20.62 1.88
N GLN A 227 17.82 20.27 1.57
CA GLN A 227 16.97 19.42 2.42
C GLN A 227 17.12 17.92 2.09
N ARG A 228 18.22 17.54 1.44
CA ARG A 228 18.52 16.13 1.11
C ARG A 228 18.71 15.25 2.33
N ASP A 229 18.99 15.86 3.48
CA ASP A 229 19.08 15.10 4.71
C ASP A 229 17.72 14.44 4.94
N GLU A 230 17.79 13.12 5.02
CA GLU A 230 16.97 12.05 5.56
C GLU A 230 15.88 12.41 6.61
N GLU A 231 15.50 13.65 6.84
CA GLU A 231 14.62 14.12 7.91
C GLU A 231 13.20 13.57 7.85
N PHE A 232 12.70 13.28 6.65
CA PHE A 232 11.33 12.82 6.46
C PHE A 232 11.31 11.64 5.49
N ASN A 233 11.26 10.41 6.01
CA ASN A 233 11.08 9.21 5.18
C ASN A 233 9.58 8.85 5.14
N ALA A 234 8.85 9.45 4.19
CA ALA A 234 7.44 9.13 3.91
C ALA A 234 7.24 7.66 3.54
N GLY A 235 8.29 6.97 3.07
CA GLY A 235 8.27 5.54 2.76
C GLY A 235 7.88 4.69 3.95
N VAL A 236 8.33 5.04 5.15
CA VAL A 236 7.98 4.27 6.36
C VAL A 236 6.48 4.36 6.63
N TYR A 237 5.89 5.53 6.45
CA TYR A 237 4.45 5.69 6.60
C TYR A 237 3.67 4.95 5.52
N TRP A 238 4.15 4.97 4.27
CA TRP A 238 3.56 4.17 3.21
C TRP A 238 3.65 2.66 3.51
N HIS A 239 4.78 2.14 3.96
CA HIS A 239 4.88 0.71 4.32
C HIS A 239 4.11 0.37 5.59
N PHE A 240 3.84 1.35 6.46
CA PHE A 240 2.90 1.18 7.56
C PHE A 240 1.45 1.02 7.05
N VAL A 241 1.06 1.66 5.94
CA VAL A 241 -0.22 1.39 5.24
C VAL A 241 -0.36 -0.11 4.98
N GLU A 242 0.65 -0.74 4.38
CA GLU A 242 0.62 -2.18 4.09
C GLU A 242 0.50 -3.03 5.34
N MET A 243 1.23 -2.70 6.41
CA MET A 243 1.16 -3.47 7.66
C MET A 243 -0.24 -3.46 8.27
N ILE A 244 -0.93 -2.32 8.22
CA ILE A 244 -2.33 -2.24 8.60
C ILE A 244 -3.21 -3.07 7.66
N TRP A 245 -2.99 -2.99 6.35
CA TRP A 245 -3.76 -3.78 5.38
C TRP A 245 -3.63 -5.29 5.58
N ILE A 246 -2.42 -5.77 5.90
CA ILE A 246 -2.17 -7.18 6.24
C ILE A 246 -2.97 -7.55 7.48
N ALA A 247 -2.90 -6.75 8.54
CA ALA A 247 -3.65 -7.00 9.76
C ALA A 247 -5.17 -7.03 9.52
N LEU A 248 -5.70 -6.10 8.71
CA LEU A 248 -7.10 -6.06 8.32
C LEU A 248 -7.49 -7.30 7.52
N THR A 249 -6.73 -7.64 6.48
CA THR A 249 -7.02 -8.80 5.62
C THR A 249 -7.00 -10.10 6.44
N MET A 250 -6.03 -10.25 7.34
CA MET A 250 -6.01 -11.40 8.27
C MET A 250 -7.25 -11.41 9.16
N LEU A 251 -7.61 -10.28 9.75
CA LEU A 251 -8.77 -10.21 10.65
C LEU A 251 -10.11 -10.51 9.93
N LEU A 252 -10.22 -10.12 8.67
CA LEU A 252 -11.41 -10.35 7.84
C LEU A 252 -11.49 -11.80 7.35
N PHE A 253 -10.38 -12.44 6.96
CA PHE A 253 -10.40 -13.76 6.32
C PHE A 253 -9.92 -14.94 7.20
N LEU A 254 -9.06 -14.74 8.19
CA LEU A 254 -8.41 -15.81 8.97
C LEU A 254 -9.12 -16.14 10.31
N ALA A 255 -10.41 -15.87 10.46
CA ALA A 255 -11.18 -16.27 11.64
C ALA A 255 -12.53 -16.90 11.28
#